data_AF-A0A1H9KKI6-F1
#
_entry.id   AF-A0A1H9KKI6-F1
#
_cell.length_a   1.000
_cell.length_b   1.000
_cell.length_c   1.000
_cell.angle_alpha   90.00
_cell.angle_beta   90.00
_cell.angle_gamma   90.00
#
_symmetry.space_group_name_H-M   'P 1'
#
loop_
_entity.id
_entity.type
_entity.pdbx_description
1 polymer ?
#
loop_
_entity_poly.entity_id
_entity_poly.type
_entity_poly.pdbx_seq_one_letter_code
_entity_poly.pdbx_strand_id
1 'polypeptide(L)'
;MCVHQRDRALCHRAEAADTPRLDRCRPACANVARTDHHADALLRHAAALEEQAHAVPDPLAERLTQRAIHLRSLAERHAHDRHYQEPPS
;
A
#
# COMPACT_ATOMS: atom_id res chain seq x y z
N MET A 1 6.50 -14.02 -5.20
CA MET A 1 6.01 -15.21 -4.47
C MET A 1 5.36 -14.73 -3.18
N CYS A 2 4.04 -14.83 -3.04
CA CYS A 2 3.32 -14.46 -1.82
C CYS A 2 3.51 -15.60 -0.80
N VAL A 3 4.15 -15.32 0.34
CA VAL A 3 4.37 -16.32 1.40
C VAL A 3 3.11 -16.40 2.26
N HIS A 4 2.04 -16.93 1.66
CA HIS A 4 0.77 -17.15 2.35
C HIS A 4 0.88 -18.42 3.22
N GLN A 5 1.19 -18.25 4.50
CA GLN A 5 1.13 -19.31 5.51
C GLN A 5 -0.28 -19.35 6.11
N ARG A 6 -1.09 -20.26 5.56
CA ARG A 6 -2.54 -20.36 5.81
C ARG A 6 -2.87 -20.69 7.27
N ASP A 7 -1.97 -21.42 7.94
CA ASP A 7 -2.00 -21.81 9.35
C ASP A 7 -1.73 -20.65 10.32
N ARG A 8 -0.98 -19.62 9.89
CA ARG A 8 -0.63 -18.44 10.71
C ARG A 8 -1.41 -17.19 10.35
N ALA A 9 -2.24 -17.26 9.31
CA ALA A 9 -3.03 -16.14 8.85
C ALA A 9 -4.19 -15.89 9.83
N LEU A 10 -4.09 -14.81 10.62
CA LEU A 10 -5.14 -14.39 11.56
C LEU A 10 -6.50 -14.08 10.89
N CYS A 11 -6.54 -13.97 9.56
CA CYS A 11 -7.75 -13.80 8.77
C CYS A 11 -8.42 -15.13 8.34
N HIS A 12 -7.84 -16.29 8.70
CA HIS A 12 -8.41 -17.59 8.37
C HIS A 12 -9.57 -17.96 9.32
N ARG A 13 -10.78 -18.10 8.78
CA ARG A 13 -11.87 -18.89 9.37
C ARG A 13 -12.01 -20.15 8.53
N ALA A 14 -12.18 -21.30 9.20
CA ALA A 14 -12.03 -22.65 8.66
C ALA A 14 -12.94 -23.06 7.49
N GLU A 15 -13.78 -22.18 6.95
CA GLU A 15 -14.74 -22.52 5.90
C GLU A 15 -14.38 -21.83 4.57
N ALA A 16 -13.82 -22.66 3.69
CA ALA A 16 -13.85 -22.60 2.23
C ALA A 16 -13.62 -21.24 1.54
N ALA A 17 -12.35 -20.97 1.24
CA ALA A 17 -11.89 -20.51 -0.08
C ALA A 17 -10.37 -20.71 -0.16
N ASP A 18 -9.87 -21.37 -1.21
CA ASP A 18 -8.43 -21.64 -1.42
C ASP A 18 -7.60 -20.40 -1.76
N THR A 19 -8.26 -19.25 -1.89
CA THR A 19 -7.59 -17.96 -2.02
C THR A 19 -8.21 -17.00 -1.01
N PRO A 20 -7.42 -16.43 -0.09
CA PRO A 20 -7.92 -15.37 0.79
C PRO A 20 -8.37 -14.23 -0.10
N ARG A 21 -9.67 -13.91 -0.06
CA ARG A 21 -10.17 -12.71 -0.72
C ARG A 21 -9.72 -11.49 0.08
N LEU A 22 -9.30 -10.43 -0.61
CA LEU A 22 -8.79 -9.21 0.01
C LEU A 22 -9.84 -8.58 0.94
N ASP A 23 -11.12 -8.60 0.58
CA ASP A 23 -12.26 -8.15 1.41
C ASP A 23 -12.38 -8.85 2.78
N ARG A 24 -11.70 -9.99 3.00
CA ARG A 24 -11.69 -10.74 4.28
C ARG A 24 -10.48 -10.45 5.16
N CYS A 25 -9.51 -9.65 4.70
CA CYS A 25 -8.38 -9.25 5.53
C CYS A 25 -8.85 -8.26 6.60
N ARG A 26 -8.66 -8.61 7.88
CA ARG A 26 -8.85 -7.66 8.98
C ARG A 26 -7.70 -6.65 9.02
N PRO A 27 -7.95 -5.38 9.38
CA PRO A 27 -6.90 -4.37 9.51
C PRO A 27 -5.75 -4.79 10.43
N ALA A 28 -6.04 -5.56 11.48
CA ALA A 28 -5.04 -6.09 12.42
C ALA A 28 -4.23 -7.30 11.90
N CYS A 29 -4.44 -7.75 10.65
CA CYS A 29 -3.64 -8.84 10.11
C CYS A 29 -2.24 -8.36 9.69
N ALA A 30 -1.23 -9.21 9.90
CA ALA A 30 0.16 -8.86 9.62
C ALA A 30 0.44 -8.49 8.15
N ASN A 31 -0.41 -8.92 7.21
CA ASN A 31 -0.27 -8.54 5.80
C ASN A 31 -0.70 -7.09 5.56
N VAL A 32 -1.82 -6.64 6.15
CA VAL A 32 -2.27 -5.24 6.06
C VAL A 32 -1.25 -4.32 6.71
N ALA A 33 -0.77 -4.65 7.91
CA ALA A 33 0.29 -3.90 8.59
C ALA A 33 1.58 -3.78 7.74
N ARG A 34 1.95 -4.82 7.01
CA ARG A 34 3.12 -4.78 6.10
C ARG A 34 2.87 -3.86 4.91
N THR A 35 1.69 -3.92 4.31
CA THR A 35 1.32 -3.03 3.20
C THR A 35 1.15 -1.58 3.65
N ASP A 36 0.70 -1.33 4.89
CA ASP A 36 0.68 0.02 5.50
C ASP A 36 2.10 0.60 5.56
N HIS A 37 3.07 -0.16 6.08
CA HIS A 37 4.47 0.27 6.08
C HIS A 37 5.04 0.51 4.68
N HIS A 38 4.64 -0.29 3.69
CA HIS A 38 5.03 -0.06 2.30
C HIS A 38 4.40 1.23 1.75
N ALA A 39 3.13 1.50 2.05
CA ALA A 39 2.46 2.74 1.67
C ALA A 39 3.16 3.97 2.27
N ASP A 40 3.54 3.90 3.55
CA ASP A 40 4.33 4.96 4.20
C ASP A 40 5.69 5.16 3.54
N ALA A 41 6.36 4.06 3.16
CA ALA A 41 7.63 4.13 2.45
C ALA A 41 7.50 4.77 1.06
N LEU A 42 6.40 4.48 0.34
CA LEU A 42 6.09 5.13 -0.94
C LEU A 42 5.89 6.65 -0.76
N LEU A 43 5.18 7.07 0.29
CA LEU A 43 4.97 8.49 0.59
C LEU A 43 6.27 9.21 0.93
N ARG A 44 7.12 8.62 1.78
CA ARG A 44 8.45 9.18 2.08
C ARG A 44 9.31 9.30 0.83
N HIS A 45 9.26 8.29 -0.04
CA HIS A 45 10.02 8.32 -1.28
C HIS A 45 9.49 9.39 -2.26
N ALA A 46 8.18 9.53 -2.38
CA ALA A 46 7.56 10.59 -3.18
C ALA A 46 8.01 11.98 -2.72
N ALA A 47 7.97 12.26 -1.41
CA ALA A 47 8.44 13.52 -0.85
C ALA A 47 9.93 13.78 -1.15
N ALA A 48 10.77 12.75 -1.06
CA ALA A 48 12.19 12.90 -1.41
C ALA A 48 12.41 13.20 -2.90
N LEU A 49 11.58 12.66 -3.80
CA LEU A 49 11.64 12.96 -5.24
C LEU A 49 11.13 14.37 -5.54
N GLU A 50 10.10 14.83 -4.84
CA GLU A 50 9.61 16.21 -4.93
C GLU A 50 10.70 17.19 -4.48
N GLU A 51 11.40 16.92 -3.38
CA GLU A 51 12.54 17.74 -2.94
C GLU A 51 13.65 17.77 -3.99
N GLN A 52 14.03 16.62 -4.54
CA GLN A 52 15.05 16.54 -5.59
C GLN A 52 14.65 17.28 -6.88
N ALA A 53 13.34 17.34 -7.20
CA ALA A 53 12.85 18.04 -8.37
C ALA A 53 13.17 19.54 -8.33
N HIS A 54 13.27 20.15 -7.14
CA HIS A 54 13.65 21.57 -6.98
C HIS A 54 15.13 21.84 -7.29
N ALA A 55 15.98 20.81 -7.33
CA ALA A 55 17.43 20.93 -7.48
C ALA A 55 17.93 20.55 -8.90
N VAL A 56 17.02 20.23 -9.83
CA VAL A 56 17.38 19.75 -11.17
C VAL A 56 16.69 20.57 -12.28
N PRO A 57 17.22 20.57 -13.52
CA PRO A 57 16.59 21.25 -14.65
C PRO A 57 15.20 20.70 -15.01
N ASP A 58 14.36 21.54 -15.61
CA ASP A 58 12.93 21.30 -15.84
C ASP A 58 12.57 19.92 -16.41
N PRO A 59 13.24 19.37 -17.45
CA PRO A 59 12.87 18.06 -17.99
C PRO A 59 13.07 16.92 -16.99
N LEU A 60 14.06 17.05 -16.11
CA LEU A 60 14.31 16.09 -15.03
C LEU A 60 13.37 16.34 -13.86
N ALA A 61 13.12 17.61 -13.51
CA ALA A 61 12.18 17.99 -12.45
C ALA A 61 10.77 17.47 -12.73
N GLU A 62 10.32 17.56 -13.98
CA GLU A 62 9.02 17.04 -14.41
C GLU A 62 8.97 15.52 -14.28
N ARG A 63 10.02 14.80 -14.69
CA ARG A 63 10.09 13.34 -14.55
C ARG A 63 10.06 12.90 -13.08
N LEU A 64 10.77 13.60 -12.20
CA LEU A 64 10.78 13.33 -10.76
C LEU A 64 9.39 13.59 -10.15
N THR A 65 8.77 14.71 -10.52
CA THR A 65 7.40 15.07 -10.09
C THR A 65 6.38 14.02 -10.54
N GLN A 66 6.41 13.59 -11.81
CA GLN A 66 5.52 12.55 -12.33
C GLN A 66 5.72 11.22 -11.60
N ARG A 67 6.97 10.88 -11.27
CA ARG A 67 7.27 9.68 -10.47
C ARG A 67 6.70 9.80 -9.06
N ALA A 68 6.85 10.95 -8.40
CA ALA A 68 6.29 11.19 -7.08
C ALA A 68 4.76 11.06 -7.07
N ILE A 69 4.07 11.68 -8.04
CA ILE A 69 2.62 11.56 -8.23
C ILE A 69 2.20 10.09 -8.36
N HIS A 70 2.90 9.31 -9.17
CA HIS A 70 2.61 7.89 -9.34
C HIS A 70 2.72 7.10 -8.02
N LEU A 71 3.77 7.35 -7.23
CA LEU A 71 3.98 6.69 -5.93
C LEU A 71 2.89 7.09 -4.92
N ARG A 72 2.49 8.37 -4.89
CA ARG A 72 1.37 8.83 -4.06
C ARG A 72 0.07 8.13 -4.44
N SER A 73 -0.23 8.00 -5.74
CA SER A 73 -1.43 7.30 -6.21
C SER A 73 -1.47 5.82 -5.76
N LEU A 74 -0.30 5.16 -5.68
CA LEU A 74 -0.20 3.78 -5.19
C LEU A 74 -0.53 3.69 -3.70
N ALA A 75 0.00 4.62 -2.89
CA ALA A 75 -0.30 4.68 -1.46
C ALA A 75 -1.77 5.06 -1.20
N GLU A 76 -2.34 5.98 -1.97
CA GLU A 76 -3.74 6.40 -1.85
C GLU A 76 -4.71 5.26 -2.19
N ARG A 77 -4.41 4.45 -3.23
CA ARG A 77 -5.20 3.24 -3.52
C ARG A 77 -5.20 2.27 -2.35
N HIS A 78 -4.05 2.04 -1.73
CA HIS A 78 -3.95 1.19 -0.55
C HIS A 78 -4.79 1.73 0.62
N ALA A 79 -4.72 3.04 0.89
CA ALA A 79 -5.53 3.68 1.93
C ALA A 79 -7.05 3.54 1.66
N HIS A 80 -7.47 3.73 0.40
CA HIS A 80 -8.86 3.59 -0.01
C HIS A 80 -9.39 2.15 0.15
N ASP A 81 -8.62 1.17 -0.30
CA ASP A 81 -8.96 -0.25 -0.15
C ASP A 81 -9.07 -0.63 1.34
N ARG A 82 -8.23 -0.02 2.20
CA ARG A 82 -8.29 -0.17 3.65
C ARG A 82 -9.60 0.37 4.25
N HIS A 83 -10.06 1.54 3.82
CA HIS A 83 -11.30 2.15 4.32
C HIS A 83 -12.55 1.32 3.96
N TYR A 84 -12.55 0.63 2.81
CA TYR A 84 -13.65 -0.28 2.47
C TYR A 84 -13.71 -1.54 3.33
N GLN A 85 -12.60 -1.93 3.96
CA GLN A 85 -12.52 -3.13 4.80
C GLN A 85 -12.92 -2.88 6.26
N GLU A 86 -12.98 -1.62 6.69
CA GLU A 86 -13.40 -1.22 8.03
C GLU A 86 -14.92 -1.01 8.01
N PRO A 87 -15.74 -1.89 8.63
CA PRO A 87 -17.19 -1.70 8.62
C PRO A 87 -17.55 -0.41 9.39
N PRO A 88 -18.56 0.36 8.94
CA PRO A 88 -18.98 1.56 9.66
C PRO A 88 -19.42 1.19 11.08
N SER A 89 -18.91 1.97 12.04
CA SER A 89 -19.18 1.89 13.49
C SER A 89 -20.64 2.13 13.83
#